data_AF-A0A193CBL1-F1
#
_entry.id   AF-A0A193CBL1-F1
#
_cell.length_a   1.000
_cell.length_b   1.000
_cell.length_c   1.000
_cell.angle_alpha   90.00
_cell.angle_beta   90.00
_cell.angle_gamma   90.00
#
_symmetry.space_group_name_H-M   'P 1'
#
loop_
_entity.id
_entity.type
_entity.pdbx_description
1 polymer ?
#
loop_
_entity_poly.entity_id
_entity_poly.type
_entity_poly.pdbx_seq_one_letter_code
_entity_poly.pdbx_strand_id
1 'polypeptide(L)'
;MLPPGVTAQEITYRNGRKQVIYTAPYVSEGPVLVRDLLGRQAWMFMYAHFVFAWAEGAVQVQVSHGTLNGPKMLLWKGVSISAFWSGPALAEFGQAWAVEQMTGRRGTPAVVKDSLP
;
A
#
# COMPACT_ATOMS: atom_id res chain seq x y z
N MET A 1 -14.26 -1.27 24.31
CA MET A 1 -14.32 -1.73 22.90
C MET A 1 -13.07 -1.22 22.21
N LEU A 2 -12.38 -2.05 21.42
CA LEU A 2 -11.23 -1.60 20.63
C LEU A 2 -11.71 -0.84 19.37
N PRO A 3 -10.94 0.14 18.88
CA PRO A 3 -11.25 0.79 17.61
C PRO A 3 -11.30 -0.22 16.44
N PRO A 4 -12.07 0.04 15.38
CA PRO A 4 -12.12 -0.84 14.21
C PRO A 4 -10.73 -1.16 13.65
N GLY A 5 -10.47 -2.44 13.40
CA GLY A 5 -9.19 -2.92 12.88
C GLY A 5 -8.07 -3.06 13.93
N VAL A 6 -8.25 -2.57 15.16
CA VAL A 6 -7.28 -2.80 16.25
C VAL A 6 -7.48 -4.20 16.82
N THR A 7 -6.43 -5.02 16.79
CA THR A 7 -6.43 -6.38 17.33
C THR A 7 -5.60 -6.46 18.60
N ALA A 8 -6.05 -7.23 19.58
CA ALA A 8 -5.28 -7.56 20.76
C ALA A 8 -4.57 -8.90 20.56
N GLN A 9 -3.28 -8.95 20.81
CA GLN A 9 -2.47 -10.16 20.77
C GLN A 9 -1.88 -10.41 22.15
N GLU A 10 -2.15 -11.58 22.73
CA GLU A 10 -1.47 -12.02 23.94
C GLU A 10 -0.13 -12.66 23.56
N ILE A 11 0.96 -12.12 24.11
CA ILE A 11 2.27 -12.73 24.06
C ILE A 11 2.60 -13.36 25.41
N THR A 12 3.21 -14.54 25.38
CA THR A 12 3.72 -15.22 26.57
C THR A 12 5.24 -15.16 26.56
N TYR A 13 5.80 -14.50 27.57
CA TYR A 13 7.25 -14.45 27.78
C TYR A 13 7.79 -15.79 28.27
N ARG A 14 9.09 -16.05 28.09
CA ARG A 14 9.75 -17.29 28.54
C ARG A 14 9.57 -17.59 30.04
N ASN A 15 9.34 -16.57 30.86
CA ASN A 15 9.09 -16.69 32.30
C ASN A 15 7.61 -16.91 32.66
N GLY A 16 6.74 -17.19 31.68
CA GLY A 16 5.32 -17.42 31.89
C GLY A 16 4.48 -16.15 32.05
N ARG A 17 5.10 -14.96 32.07
CA ARG A 17 4.36 -13.69 32.10
C ARG A 17 3.60 -13.52 30.79
N LYS A 18 2.32 -13.16 30.89
CA LYS A 18 1.48 -12.81 29.74
C LYS A 18 1.41 -11.29 29.60
N GLN A 19 1.42 -10.78 28.36
CA GLN A 19 1.21 -9.37 28.07
C GLN A 19 0.34 -9.23 26.83
N VAL A 20 -0.63 -8.33 26.90
CA VAL A 20 -1.47 -7.97 25.75
C VAL A 20 -0.79 -6.82 24.99
N ILE A 21 -0.61 -6.99 23.69
CA ILE A 21 -0.17 -5.97 22.75
C ILE A 21 -1.35 -5.62 21.85
N TYR A 22 -1.51 -4.34 21.52
CA TYR A 22 -2.53 -3.87 20.59
C TYR A 22 -1.87 -3.49 19.26
N THR A 23 -2.38 -4.06 18.17
CA THR A 23 -1.90 -3.79 16.81
C THR A 23 -2.97 -3.01 16.07
N ALA A 24 -2.65 -1.80 15.60
CA ALA A 24 -3.52 -0.98 14.79
C ALA A 24 -3.30 -1.25 13.28
N PRO A 25 -4.32 -1.06 12.43
CA PRO A 25 -4.14 -1.15 10.99
C PRO A 25 -3.22 -0.02 10.51
N TYR A 26 -2.48 -0.27 9.43
CA TYR A 26 -1.68 0.79 8.82
C TYR A 26 -2.58 1.94 8.33
N VAL A 27 -2.08 3.17 8.46
CA VAL A 27 -2.75 4.36 7.95
C VAL A 27 -2.90 4.26 6.44
N SER A 28 -4.07 4.64 5.94
CA SER A 28 -4.37 4.68 4.51
C SER A 28 -5.17 5.91 4.13
N GLU A 29 -5.04 6.35 2.88
CA GLU A 29 -5.83 7.43 2.27
C GLU A 29 -6.21 7.04 0.83
N GLY A 30 -7.41 7.43 0.39
CA GLY A 30 -7.94 7.08 -0.92
C GLY A 30 -8.42 5.63 -1.03
N PRO A 31 -8.58 5.08 -2.24
CA PRO A 31 -8.16 5.65 -3.52
C PRO A 31 -8.96 6.90 -3.92
N VAL A 32 -8.30 7.86 -4.56
CA VAL A 32 -8.90 9.09 -5.12
C VAL A 32 -8.47 9.30 -6.56
N LEU A 33 -9.37 9.84 -7.36
CA LEU A 33 -9.09 10.21 -8.75
C LEU A 33 -8.62 11.66 -8.81
N VAL A 34 -7.45 11.90 -9.38
CA VAL A 34 -6.87 13.25 -9.54
C VAL A 34 -6.42 13.49 -10.97
N ARG A 35 -5.95 14.71 -11.26
CA ARG A 35 -5.20 15.01 -12.48
C ARG A 35 -3.71 15.10 -12.16
N ASP A 36 -2.88 14.47 -12.99
CA ASP A 36 -1.42 14.58 -12.90
C ASP A 36 -0.91 15.94 -13.44
N LEU A 37 0.40 16.17 -13.35
CA LEU A 37 1.04 17.40 -13.83
C LEU A 37 0.91 17.62 -15.35
N LEU A 38 0.57 16.58 -16.10
CA LEU A 38 0.32 16.62 -17.54
C LEU A 38 -1.18 16.69 -17.87
N GLY A 39 -2.04 16.81 -16.85
CA GLY A 39 -3.49 16.91 -16.97
C GLY A 39 -4.22 15.58 -17.18
N ARG A 40 -3.50 14.45 -17.18
CA ARG A 40 -4.09 13.10 -17.33
C ARG A 40 -4.77 12.67 -16.04
N GLN A 41 -5.80 11.83 -16.15
CA GLN A 41 -6.39 11.21 -14.97
C GLN A 41 -5.38 10.27 -14.32
N ALA A 42 -5.35 10.24 -12.98
CA ALA A 42 -4.52 9.33 -12.22
C ALA A 42 -5.23 8.90 -10.94
N TRP A 43 -5.22 7.60 -10.66
CA TRP A 43 -5.59 7.10 -9.34
C TRP A 43 -4.44 7.32 -8.37
N MET A 44 -4.77 7.77 -7.17
CA MET A 44 -3.85 7.86 -6.05
C MET A 44 -4.36 7.10 -4.85
N PHE A 45 -3.47 6.38 -4.19
CA PHE A 45 -3.78 5.63 -2.97
C PHE A 45 -2.56 5.71 -2.04
N MET A 46 -2.79 5.78 -0.73
CA MET A 46 -1.73 5.72 0.26
C MET A 46 -1.98 4.57 1.22
N TYR A 47 -0.92 3.82 1.52
CA TYR A 47 -0.93 2.78 2.54
C TYR A 47 0.43 2.74 3.25
N ALA A 48 0.43 2.76 4.58
CA ALA A 48 1.66 2.77 5.39
C ALA A 48 2.67 3.86 4.97
N HIS A 49 2.17 5.04 4.59
CA HIS A 49 2.93 6.16 4.02
C HIS A 49 3.63 5.90 2.68
N PHE A 50 3.33 4.79 2.00
CA PHE A 50 3.62 4.64 0.58
C PHE A 50 2.47 5.20 -0.25
N VAL A 51 2.78 6.21 -1.06
CA VAL A 51 1.84 6.85 -1.98
C VAL A 51 2.04 6.28 -3.37
N PHE A 52 0.99 5.64 -3.88
CA PHE A 52 0.92 5.04 -5.21
C PHE A 52 0.18 6.00 -6.14
N ALA A 53 0.77 6.28 -7.30
CA ALA A 53 0.14 7.07 -8.35
C ALA A 53 0.14 6.28 -9.67
N TRP A 54 -1.05 6.08 -10.25
CA TRP A 54 -1.25 5.30 -11.46
C TRP A 54 -2.03 6.11 -12.50
N ALA A 55 -1.29 6.70 -13.44
CA ALA A 55 -1.86 7.48 -14.53
C ALA A 55 -2.64 6.59 -15.50
N GLU A 56 -3.71 7.14 -16.06
CA GLU A 56 -4.51 6.49 -17.09
C GLU A 56 -3.64 6.09 -18.29
N GLY A 57 -3.84 4.86 -18.78
CA GLY A 57 -3.06 4.26 -19.86
C GLY A 57 -1.63 3.84 -19.50
N ALA A 58 -1.16 4.10 -18.27
CA ALA A 58 0.15 3.61 -17.84
C ALA A 58 0.07 2.13 -17.41
N VAL A 59 1.13 1.37 -17.68
CA VAL A 59 1.31 -0.01 -17.17
C VAL A 59 2.19 -0.06 -15.91
N GLN A 60 2.44 1.11 -15.33
CA GLN A 60 3.36 1.30 -14.22
C GLN A 60 2.80 2.28 -13.19
N VAL A 61 3.13 2.02 -11.92
CA VAL A 61 2.82 2.84 -10.76
C VAL A 61 4.09 3.55 -10.30
N GLN A 62 3.95 4.84 -9.95
CA GLN A 62 4.98 5.58 -9.22
C GLN A 62 4.74 5.43 -7.72
N VAL A 63 5.81 5.20 -6.96
CA VAL A 63 5.73 5.02 -5.51
C VAL A 63 6.56 6.09 -4.81
N SER A 64 5.92 6.84 -3.93
CA SER A 64 6.54 7.89 -3.10
C SER A 64 6.32 7.61 -1.62
N HIS A 65 7.07 8.29 -0.76
CA HIS A 65 6.80 8.36 0.67
C HIS A 65 6.09 9.65 1.03
N GLY A 66 5.02 9.59 1.84
CA GLY A 66 4.29 10.76 2.32
C GLY A 66 2.79 10.50 2.54
N THR A 67 1.98 11.52 2.25
CA THR A 67 0.51 11.47 2.28
C THR A 67 -0.07 12.02 0.97
N LEU A 68 -1.37 11.84 0.70
CA LEU A 68 -1.97 12.30 -0.57
C LEU A 68 -1.98 13.82 -0.68
N ASN A 69 -2.24 14.53 0.41
CA ASN A 69 -2.30 15.99 0.43
C ASN A 69 -1.02 16.68 0.96
N GLY A 70 -0.03 15.91 1.42
CA GLY A 70 1.23 16.43 1.93
C GLY A 70 2.40 16.35 0.94
N PRO A 71 3.60 16.80 1.36
CA PRO A 71 4.84 16.57 0.63
C PRO A 71 5.07 15.09 0.34
N LYS A 72 5.66 14.79 -0.81
CA LYS A 72 5.94 13.41 -1.25
C LYS A 72 7.38 13.33 -1.73
N MET A 73 8.11 12.35 -1.22
CA MET A 73 9.46 12.02 -1.71
C MET A 73 9.36 10.80 -2.61
N LEU A 74 9.70 10.96 -3.89
CA LEU A 74 9.67 9.85 -4.83
C LEU A 74 10.70 8.78 -4.46
N LEU A 75 10.26 7.52 -4.38
CA LEU A 75 11.12 6.39 -4.03
C LEU A 75 11.36 5.46 -5.21
N TRP A 76 10.30 5.11 -5.95
CA TRP A 76 10.41 4.25 -7.14
C TRP A 76 9.64 4.84 -8.32
N LYS A 77 10.29 4.81 -9.48
CA LYS A 77 9.66 5.02 -10.78
C LYS A 77 9.46 3.66 -11.43
N GLY A 78 8.26 3.37 -11.91
CA GLY A 78 8.05 2.26 -12.85
C GLY A 78 7.74 0.91 -12.22
N VAL A 79 7.05 0.84 -11.08
CA VAL A 79 6.63 -0.46 -10.53
C VAL A 79 5.50 -1.01 -11.40
N SER A 80 5.73 -2.13 -12.07
CA SER A 80 4.74 -2.73 -12.97
C SER A 80 3.45 -3.09 -12.25
N ILE A 81 2.32 -2.83 -12.90
CA ILE A 81 0.99 -3.24 -12.46
C ILE A 81 0.26 -3.93 -13.61
N SER A 82 -0.15 -5.17 -13.40
CA SER A 82 -0.89 -5.97 -14.38
C SER A 82 -2.36 -6.05 -13.97
N ALA A 83 -3.06 -4.91 -14.03
CA ALA A 83 -4.47 -4.83 -13.67
C ALA A 83 -5.21 -3.82 -14.55
N PHE A 84 -6.55 -3.89 -14.57
CA PHE A 84 -7.38 -2.86 -15.19
C PHE A 84 -7.34 -1.57 -14.39
N TRP A 85 -7.20 -0.44 -15.10
CA TRP A 85 -7.08 0.88 -14.49
C TRP A 85 -8.32 1.23 -13.67
N SER A 86 -8.18 1.16 -12.33
CA SER A 86 -9.25 1.45 -11.38
C SER A 86 -8.68 1.73 -9.99
N GLY A 87 -9.41 2.51 -9.19
CA GLY A 87 -9.07 2.80 -7.80
C GLY A 87 -8.94 1.54 -6.93
N PRO A 88 -9.91 0.60 -6.97
CA PRO A 88 -9.81 -0.65 -6.22
C PRO A 88 -8.59 -1.49 -6.57
N ALA A 89 -8.26 -1.64 -7.86
CA ALA A 89 -7.08 -2.39 -8.29
C ALA A 89 -5.77 -1.73 -7.78
N LEU A 90 -5.70 -0.40 -7.79
CA LEU A 90 -4.55 0.32 -7.21
C LEU A 90 -4.45 0.09 -5.71
N ALA A 91 -5.57 0.07 -4.99
CA ALA A 91 -5.60 -0.13 -3.55
C ALA A 91 -5.12 -1.54 -3.16
N GLU A 92 -5.60 -2.56 -3.87
CA GLU A 92 -5.16 -3.95 -3.68
C GLU A 92 -3.66 -4.10 -3.97
N PHE A 93 -3.21 -3.60 -5.12
CA PHE A 93 -1.80 -3.60 -5.49
C PHE A 93 -0.92 -2.89 -4.45
N GLY A 94 -1.31 -1.69 -4.03
CA GLY A 94 -0.53 -0.86 -3.11
C GLY A 94 -0.39 -1.49 -1.72
N GLN A 95 -1.47 -2.12 -1.21
CA GLN A 95 -1.42 -2.85 0.05
C GLN A 95 -0.46 -4.04 -0.03
N ALA A 96 -0.60 -4.89 -1.06
CA ALA A 96 0.25 -6.06 -1.23
C ALA A 96 1.73 -5.66 -1.37
N TRP A 97 2.00 -4.66 -2.20
CA TRP A 97 3.35 -4.15 -2.42
C TRP A 97 3.97 -3.59 -1.14
N ALA A 98 3.23 -2.77 -0.38
CA ALA A 98 3.75 -2.17 0.86
C ALA A 98 4.05 -3.22 1.93
N VAL A 99 3.16 -4.21 2.10
CA VAL A 99 3.38 -5.33 3.03
C VAL A 99 4.63 -6.11 2.65
N GLU A 100 4.85 -6.38 1.36
CA GLU A 100 6.07 -7.05 0.90
C GLU A 100 7.35 -6.26 1.25
N GLN A 101 7.36 -4.94 1.06
CA GLN A 101 8.50 -4.11 1.40
C GLN A 101 8.79 -4.07 2.91
N MET A 102 7.74 -3.96 3.73
CA MET A 102 7.87 -3.89 5.19
C MET A 102 8.29 -5.21 5.81
N THR A 103 7.86 -6.34 5.23
CA THR A 103 8.21 -7.69 5.73
C THR A 103 9.59 -8.18 5.27
N GLY A 104 10.31 -7.39 4.48
CA GLY A 104 11.74 -7.62 4.23
C GLY A 104 12.08 -8.50 3.03
N ARG A 105 11.15 -8.73 2.08
CA ARG A 105 11.54 -9.13 0.71
C ARG A 105 12.09 -7.93 -0.04
N ARG A 106 13.24 -7.42 0.44
CA ARG A 106 14.00 -6.37 -0.25
C ARG A 106 14.58 -6.95 -1.55
N GLY A 107 13.80 -6.99 -2.63
CA GLY A 107 14.35 -7.34 -3.95
C GLY A 107 13.43 -7.93 -5.01
N THR A 108 12.13 -8.13 -4.80
CA THR A 108 11.27 -8.71 -5.84
C THR A 108 10.02 -7.87 -6.04
N PRO A 109 9.70 -7.41 -7.26
CA PRO A 109 8.39 -6.85 -7.55
C PRO A 109 7.33 -7.92 -7.29
N ALA A 110 6.22 -7.54 -6.64
CA ALA A 110 5.03 -8.36 -6.49
C ALA A 110 4.57 -8.85 -7.89
N VAL A 111 4.89 -10.10 -8.21
CA VAL A 111 4.26 -10.80 -9.33
C VAL A 111 2.84 -11.12 -8.86
N VAL A 112 1.86 -10.35 -9.33
CA VAL A 112 0.46 -10.77 -9.31
C VAL A 112 0.43 -12.04 -10.15
N LYS A 113 0.23 -13.20 -9.51
CA LYS A 113 0.05 -14.45 -10.24
C LYS A 113 -1.27 -14.36 -10.98
N ASP A 114 -1.21 -14.37 -12.30
CA ASP A 114 -2.36 -14.72 -13.12
C ASP A 114 -2.87 -16.08 -12.68
N SER A 115 -4.13 -16.11 -12.25
CA SER A 115 -4.88 -17.35 -12.09
C SER A 115 -5.01 -18.00 -13.46
N LEU A 116 -4.38 -19.16 -13.68
CA LEU A 116 -4.76 -20.09 -14.75
C LEU A 116 -4.40 -21.53 -14.34
N PRO A 117 -5.11 -22.54 -14.87
CA PRO A 117 -6.25 -22.48 -15.79
C PRO A 117 -7.61 -22.66 -15.13
#